data_AF-A0A0H5BYL8-F1
#
_entry.id   AF-A0A0H5BYL8-F1
#
_cell.length_a   1.000
_cell.length_b   1.000
_cell.length_c   1.000
_cell.angle_alpha   90.00
_cell.angle_beta   90.00
_cell.angle_gamma   90.00
#
_symmetry.space_group_name_H-M   'P 1'
#
loop_
_entity.id
_entity.type
_entity.pdbx_description
1 polymer ?
#
loop_
_entity_poly.entity_id
_entity_poly.type
_entity_poly.pdbx_seq_one_letter_code
_entity_poly.pdbx_strand_id
1 'polypeptide(L)'
;MVDFPAYVDGEPPVISLQQFDTAEWAKNAAVDSTEHGYFAVEMNNAEHVICKFDDESAKALDEIFHSAKQQFIQESVIPDLQAKADSKATKERSDEKD
;
A
#
# COMPACT_ATOMS: atom_id res chain seq x y z
N MET A 1 15.09 -11.91 21.13
CA MET A 1 13.94 -11.31 21.83
C MET A 1 13.64 -10.04 21.06
N VAL A 2 12.42 -9.88 20.55
CA VAL A 2 12.03 -8.64 19.87
C VAL A 2 11.64 -7.66 20.97
N ASP A 3 12.31 -6.52 21.04
CA ASP A 3 12.03 -5.50 22.05
C ASP A 3 10.99 -4.54 21.47
N PHE A 4 9.75 -4.66 21.95
CA PHE A 4 8.67 -3.78 21.55
C PHE A 4 8.69 -2.51 22.39
N PRO A 5 8.29 -1.36 21.82
CA PRO A 5 8.22 -0.11 22.55
C PRO A 5 7.22 -0.25 23.72
N ALA A 6 7.64 0.25 24.88
CA ALA A 6 6.82 0.16 26.08
C ALA A 6 5.59 1.08 26.00
N TYR A 7 4.49 0.61 26.58
CA TYR A 7 3.28 1.40 26.76
C TYR A 7 3.57 2.61 27.65
N VAL A 8 3.08 3.77 27.23
CA VAL A 8 3.19 5.02 27.98
C VAL A 8 1.83 5.27 28.63
N ASP A 9 1.78 5.28 29.96
CA ASP A 9 0.54 5.48 30.73
C ASP A 9 -0.55 4.40 30.49
N GLY A 10 -0.15 3.19 30.09
CA GLY A 10 -1.09 2.11 29.73
C GLY A 10 -1.67 2.25 28.32
N GLU A 11 -1.24 3.27 27.56
CA GLU A 11 -1.58 3.46 26.16
C GLU A 11 -0.40 3.07 25.26
N PRO A 12 -0.66 2.54 24.04
CA PRO A 12 0.40 2.26 23.09
C PRO A 12 1.11 3.56 22.70
N PRO A 13 2.46 3.56 22.63
CA PRO A 13 3.21 4.76 22.29
C PRO A 13 2.85 5.26 20.88
N VAL A 14 2.84 6.57 20.72
CA VAL A 14 2.67 7.20 19.40
C VAL A 14 4.05 7.37 18.76
N ILE A 15 4.22 6.82 17.57
CA ILE A 15 5.48 6.89 16.81
C ILE A 15 5.25 7.38 15.39
N SER A 16 6.32 7.86 14.75
CA SER A 16 6.30 8.20 13.32
C SER A 16 6.68 7.01 12.44
N LEU A 17 6.31 7.05 11.16
CA LEU A 17 6.73 6.08 10.14
C LEU A 17 8.24 5.83 10.11
N GLN A 18 9.05 6.87 10.28
CA GLN A 18 10.51 6.73 10.29
C GLN A 18 11.02 5.95 11.51
N GLN A 19 10.36 6.08 12.67
CA GLN A 19 10.71 5.30 13.86
C GLN A 19 10.30 3.84 13.68
N PHE A 20 9.17 3.59 13.01
CA PHE A 20 8.76 2.25 12.62
C PHE A 20 9.75 1.63 11.61
N ASP A 21 10.14 2.34 10.56
CA ASP A 21 11.06 1.83 9.53
C ASP A 21 12.44 1.47 10.09
N THR A 22 12.92 2.24 11.06
CA THR A 22 14.21 2.01 11.73
C THR A 22 14.13 1.00 12.88
N ALA A 23 12.93 0.57 13.28
CA ALA A 23 12.74 -0.35 14.38
C ALA A 23 13.04 -1.80 13.99
N GLU A 24 13.85 -2.49 14.80
CA GLU A 24 14.09 -3.91 14.62
C GLU A 24 12.84 -4.77 14.85
N TRP A 25 11.87 -4.30 15.60
CA TRP A 25 10.63 -5.03 15.82
C TRP A 25 9.64 -4.90 14.66
N ALA A 26 9.82 -3.93 13.75
CA ALA A 26 8.91 -3.69 12.63
C ALA A 26 8.81 -4.88 11.67
N LYS A 27 9.89 -5.66 11.50
CA LYS A 27 9.89 -6.93 10.73
C LYS A 27 8.97 -8.02 11.32
N ASN A 28 8.55 -7.88 12.57
CA ASN A 28 7.61 -8.78 13.24
C ASN A 28 6.29 -8.07 13.61
N ALA A 29 6.06 -6.89 13.04
CA ALA A 29 4.85 -6.12 13.21
C ALA A 29 4.14 -5.98 11.86
N ALA A 30 2.82 -5.86 11.91
CA ALA A 30 1.97 -5.52 10.77
C ALA A 30 1.32 -4.16 11.05
N VAL A 31 1.17 -3.35 9.99
CA VAL A 31 0.41 -2.11 10.06
C VAL A 31 -1.04 -2.43 9.73
N ASP A 32 -1.95 -2.09 10.64
CA ASP A 32 -3.38 -2.25 10.47
C ASP A 32 -4.08 -0.89 10.44
N SER A 33 -5.08 -0.75 9.57
CA SER A 33 -5.88 0.46 9.44
C SER A 33 -7.25 0.25 10.08
N THR A 34 -7.53 1.02 11.12
CA THR A 34 -8.83 0.98 11.82
C THR A 34 -9.58 2.30 11.63
N GLU A 35 -10.83 2.36 12.08
CA GLU A 35 -11.62 3.60 12.09
C GLU A 35 -11.00 4.72 12.95
N HIS A 36 -10.12 4.37 13.89
CA HIS A 36 -9.43 5.30 14.78
C HIS A 36 -8.03 5.70 14.28
N GLY A 37 -7.63 5.23 13.11
CA GLY A 37 -6.32 5.49 12.50
C GLY A 37 -5.48 4.24 12.28
N TYR A 38 -4.18 4.44 12.08
CA TYR A 38 -3.22 3.37 11.82
C TYR A 38 -2.52 2.93 13.10
N PHE A 39 -2.41 1.61 13.26
CA PHE A 39 -1.79 0.97 14.40
C PHE A 39 -0.80 -0.08 13.94
N ALA A 40 0.32 -0.24 14.64
CA ALA A 40 1.17 -1.41 14.46
C ALA A 40 0.73 -2.49 15.44
N VAL A 41 0.46 -3.69 14.94
CA VAL A 41 0.10 -4.87 15.71
C VAL A 41 1.14 -5.97 15.51
N GLU A 42 1.25 -6.89 16.45
CA GLU A 42 2.19 -8.01 16.32
C GLU A 42 1.74 -9.01 15.24
N MET A 43 2.64 -9.45 14.36
CA MET A 43 2.30 -10.38 13.28
C MET A 43 1.74 -11.72 13.79
N ASN A 44 2.21 -12.17 14.95
CA ASN A 44 1.76 -13.42 15.58
C ASN A 44 0.52 -13.22 16.46
N ASN A 45 0.19 -11.98 16.81
CA ASN A 45 -0.91 -11.66 17.69
C ASN A 45 -1.53 -10.30 17.30
N ALA A 46 -2.55 -10.36 16.44
CA ALA A 46 -3.24 -9.17 15.94
C ALA A 46 -4.03 -8.41 17.03
N GLU A 47 -4.28 -9.02 18.20
CA GLU A 47 -4.90 -8.35 19.35
C GLU A 47 -3.87 -7.51 20.12
N HIS A 48 -2.57 -7.76 19.92
CA HIS A 48 -1.50 -7.06 20.59
C HIS A 48 -1.08 -5.82 19.79
N VAL A 49 -1.58 -4.66 20.22
CA VAL A 49 -1.16 -3.36 19.68
C VAL A 49 0.23 -3.02 20.20
N ILE A 50 1.16 -2.74 19.30
CA ILE A 50 2.54 -2.37 19.64
C ILE A 50 2.63 -0.86 19.81
N CYS A 51 2.11 -0.10 18.85
CA CYS A 51 2.17 1.35 18.85
C CYS A 51 1.08 1.96 17.95
N LYS A 52 0.83 3.25 18.12
CA LYS A 52 -0.03 4.05 17.25
C LYS A 52 0.82 4.94 16.35
N PHE A 53 0.36 5.18 15.12
CA PHE A 53 1.01 6.15 14.24
C PHE A 53 0.48 7.56 14.48
N ASP A 54 1.36 8.56 14.42
CA ASP A 54 0.98 9.97 14.45
C ASP A 54 0.17 10.37 13.20
N ASP A 55 -0.57 11.47 13.28
CA ASP A 55 -1.45 11.99 12.22
C ASP A 55 -0.70 12.23 10.89
N GLU A 56 0.54 12.73 10.94
CA GLU A 56 1.36 12.91 9.74
C GLU A 56 1.70 11.56 9.09
N SER A 57 1.99 10.56 9.92
CA SER A 57 2.31 9.20 9.46
C SER A 57 1.07 8.49 8.93
N ALA A 58 -0.08 8.70 9.55
CA ALA A 58 -1.37 8.19 9.10
C ALA A 58 -1.72 8.73 7.70
N LYS A 59 -1.51 10.01 7.43
CA LYS A 59 -1.73 10.60 6.09
C LYS A 59 -0.82 9.98 5.03
N ALA A 60 0.46 9.85 5.33
CA ALA A 60 1.41 9.23 4.41
C ALA A 60 1.04 7.76 4.12
N LEU A 61 0.64 7.00 5.14
CA LEU A 61 0.13 5.64 4.98
C LEU A 61 -1.13 5.62 4.09
N ASP A 62 -2.09 6.50 4.36
CA ASP A 62 -3.32 6.60 3.55
C ASP A 62 -3.02 6.88 2.08
N GLU A 63 -2.12 7.84 1.78
CA GLU A 63 -1.69 8.13 0.41
C GLU A 63 -1.03 6.91 -0.26
N ILE A 64 -0.16 6.20 0.45
CA ILE A 64 0.49 4.98 -0.07
C ILE A 64 -0.56 3.88 -0.34
N PHE A 65 -1.47 3.62 0.61
CA PHE A 65 -2.52 2.61 0.44
C PHE A 65 -3.52 2.99 -0.66
N HIS A 66 -3.84 4.28 -0.79
CA HIS A 66 -4.71 4.78 -1.85
C HIS A 66 -4.06 4.62 -3.22
N SER A 67 -2.79 5.03 -3.35
CA SER A 67 -2.01 4.88 -4.59
C SER A 67 -1.82 3.40 -4.97
N ALA A 68 -1.51 2.55 -3.99
CA ALA A 68 -1.38 1.11 -4.21
C ALA A 68 -2.71 0.46 -4.66
N LYS A 69 -3.84 0.85 -4.05
CA LYS A 69 -5.17 0.40 -4.52
C LYS A 69 -5.48 0.86 -5.94
N GLN A 70 -5.13 2.10 -6.29
CA GLN A 70 -5.32 2.61 -7.66
C GLN A 70 -4.46 1.87 -8.70
N GLN A 71 -3.18 1.61 -8.39
CA GLN A 71 -2.32 0.81 -9.27
C GLN A 71 -2.81 -0.63 -9.40
N PHE A 72 -3.28 -1.26 -8.33
CA PHE A 72 -3.84 -2.61 -8.38
C PHE A 72 -5.10 -2.69 -9.25
N ILE A 73 -5.95 -1.67 -9.20
CA ILE A 73 -7.12 -1.57 -10.09
C ILE A 73 -6.67 -1.37 -11.54
N GLN A 74 -5.65 -0.56 -11.82
CA GLN A 74 -5.15 -0.41 -13.18
C GLN A 74 -4.52 -1.71 -13.72
N GLU A 75 -3.75 -2.43 -12.90
CA GLU A 75 -3.09 -3.67 -13.33
C GLU A 75 -4.08 -4.84 -13.48
N SER A 76 -5.15 -4.86 -12.68
CA SER A 76 -6.26 -5.82 -12.84
C SER A 76 -7.21 -5.47 -14.00
N VAL A 77 -7.14 -4.24 -14.53
CA VAL A 77 -7.86 -3.77 -15.74
C VAL A 77 -6.92 -3.79 -16.96
N ILE A 78 -6.00 -4.77 -17.03
CA ILE A 78 -5.37 -5.15 -18.31
C ILE A 78 -5.63 -6.62 -18.64
N PRO A 79 -6.89 -6.98 -18.92
CA PRO A 79 -7.18 -7.86 -20.04
C PRO A 79 -7.84 -7.03 -21.15
N ASP A 80 -7.25 -7.03 -22.35
CA ASP A 80 -7.83 -6.48 -23.60
C ASP A 80 -7.51 -5.01 -23.97
N LEU A 81 -6.23 -4.64 -24.08
CA LEU A 81 -5.83 -3.53 -24.97
C LEU A 81 -4.78 -3.89 -26.02
N GLN A 82 -4.46 -5.17 -26.17
CA GLN A 82 -3.50 -5.64 -27.17
C GLN A 82 -4.12 -6.05 -28.53
N ALA A 83 -5.41 -5.79 -28.76
CA ALA A 83 -6.11 -6.29 -29.96
C ALA A 83 -6.60 -5.23 -30.96
N LYS A 84 -6.35 -3.91 -30.78
CA LYS A 84 -6.90 -2.88 -31.70
C LYS A 84 -5.94 -1.83 -32.25
N ALA A 85 -4.63 -1.98 -32.06
CA ALA A 85 -3.64 -1.09 -32.70
C ALA A 85 -3.18 -1.57 -34.10
N ASP A 86 -3.48 -2.82 -34.50
CA ASP A 86 -2.92 -3.44 -35.72
C ASP A 86 -3.89 -3.56 -36.92
N SER A 87 -5.01 -2.85 -36.94
CA SER A 87 -5.97 -2.95 -38.08
C SER A 87 -6.21 -1.65 -38.85
N LYS A 88 -5.42 -0.58 -38.60
CA LYS A 88 -5.53 0.69 -39.34
C LYS A 88 -4.33 0.97 -40.25
N ALA A 89 -3.71 -0.07 -40.82
CA ALA A 89 -2.58 0.05 -41.75
C ALA A 89 -2.76 -0.68 -43.09
N THR A 90 -4.00 -1.07 -43.46
CA THR A 90 -4.27 -1.68 -44.78
C THR A 90 -5.47 -1.04 -45.46
N LYS A 91 -5.40 0.27 -45.68
CA LYS A 91 -6.25 0.97 -46.65
C LYS A 91 -5.45 1.97 -47.46
N GLU A 92 -4.34 1.54 -48.04
CA GLU A 92 -3.69 2.23 -49.15
C GLU A 92 -3.07 1.17 -50.09
N ARG A 93 -3.38 1.27 -51.39
CA ARG A 93 -3.09 0.35 -52.51
C ARG A 93 -4.07 -0.84 -52.57
N SER A 94 -4.94 -0.98 -53.57
CA SER A 94 -4.71 -0.71 -54.99
C SER A 94 -6.01 -0.35 -55.71
N ASP A 95 -6.15 0.92 -56.05
CA ASP A 95 -6.85 1.38 -57.26
C ASP A 95 -5.73 1.59 -58.29
N GLU A 96 -5.46 0.62 -59.17
CA GLU A 96 -4.83 0.86 -60.48
C GLU A 96 -4.91 -0.41 -61.35
N LYS A 97 -5.63 -0.31 -62.48
CA LYS A 97 -5.49 -1.01 -63.78
C LYS A 97 -5.05 -2.49 -63.80
N ASP A 98 -5.76 -3.40 -64.46
CA ASP A 98 -6.03 -3.41 -65.91
C ASP A 98 -7.24 -4.32 -66.24
#